data_AF-A0A143HF65-F1
#
_entry.id   AF-A0A143HF65-F1
#
_cell.length_a   1.000
_cell.length_b   1.000
_cell.length_c   1.000
_cell.angle_alpha   90.00
_cell.angle_beta   90.00
_cell.angle_gamma   90.00
#
_symmetry.space_group_name_H-M   'P 1'
#
loop_
_entity.id
_entity.type
_entity.pdbx_description
1 polymer ?
#
loop_
_entity_poly.entity_id
_entity_poly.type
_entity_poly.pdbx_seq_one_letter_code
_entity_poly.pdbx_strand_id
1 'polypeptide(L)'
;MRLQRNREYDPEDGRYKDVYSFTNRRTFAPINTFSHEIIEEVFDFAYGMSFGREGHHRNHRTGGNNRRRNGEIFADTFQGKLAEFALWEVFNDNGILVPMPDLEMYDEGVWDSSDFEYMGRKIAVKSTKSFGQLLLLEAEDWNEEGLYIPNLNTDNELYHYFVLVRLEPYTADILRGNRLYFNDTCDRNTLKELIMAQEFTYDIPGYMTRNNLVQLIERDYFIPQGAYLNRIGRNNRMDAGNYYMQAGNLHHIDGLIERLRALE
;
A
#
# COMPACT_ATOMS: atom_id res chain seq x y z
N MET A 1 -8.98 6.71 -18.17
CA MET A 1 -8.32 5.64 -17.40
C MET A 1 -6.83 5.52 -17.71
N ARG A 2 -6.39 5.53 -18.98
CA ARG A 2 -4.95 5.44 -19.28
C ARG A 2 -4.17 6.67 -18.82
N LEU A 3 -2.97 6.44 -18.29
CA LEU A 3 -1.96 7.48 -18.09
C LEU A 3 -1.50 8.02 -19.45
N GLN A 4 -1.10 9.28 -19.47
CA GLN A 4 -0.45 9.86 -20.64
C GLN A 4 1.02 9.43 -20.63
N ARG A 5 1.50 8.77 -21.69
CA ARG A 5 2.91 8.41 -21.86
C ARG A 5 3.58 9.42 -22.77
N ASN A 6 4.65 10.03 -22.28
CA ASN A 6 5.54 10.90 -23.05
C ASN A 6 6.96 10.29 -23.07
N ARG A 7 7.73 10.58 -24.12
CA ARG A 7 9.17 10.33 -24.12
C ARG A 7 9.90 11.63 -23.83
N GLU A 8 10.60 11.68 -22.72
CA GLU A 8 11.35 12.85 -22.28
C GLU A 8 12.86 12.58 -22.35
N TYR A 9 13.64 13.55 -22.80
CA TYR A 9 15.09 13.42 -22.86
C TYR A 9 15.70 13.67 -21.47
N ASP A 10 16.48 12.71 -20.97
CA ASP A 10 17.25 12.85 -19.74
C ASP A 10 18.67 13.36 -20.06
N PRO A 11 19.03 14.60 -19.68
CA PRO A 11 20.35 15.14 -19.95
C PRO A 11 21.45 14.48 -19.11
N GLU A 12 21.13 13.81 -18.01
CA GLU A 12 22.14 13.20 -17.13
C GLU A 12 22.77 11.95 -17.77
N ASP A 13 21.98 11.14 -18.49
CA ASP A 13 22.48 9.93 -19.16
C ASP A 13 22.33 9.92 -20.69
N GLY A 14 21.79 11.01 -21.26
CA GLY A 14 21.67 11.23 -22.70
C GLY A 14 20.64 10.33 -23.38
N ARG A 15 19.66 9.78 -22.63
CA ARG A 15 18.66 8.84 -23.16
C ARG A 15 17.25 9.34 -22.98
N TYR A 16 16.37 8.95 -23.90
CA TYR A 16 14.94 9.17 -23.75
C TYR A 16 14.33 8.19 -22.76
N LYS A 17 13.54 8.71 -21.82
CA LYS A 17 12.82 7.96 -20.77
C LYS A 17 11.32 8.00 -21.04
N ASP A 18 10.65 6.92 -20.66
CA ASP A 18 9.19 6.90 -20.63
C ASP A 18 8.69 7.55 -19.35
N VAL A 19 7.88 8.60 -19.50
CA VAL A 19 7.28 9.35 -18.40
C VAL A 19 5.78 9.24 -18.50
N TYR A 20 5.14 8.80 -17.42
CA TYR A 20 3.71 8.58 -17.31
C TYR A 20 3.08 9.66 -16.42
N SER A 21 2.12 10.40 -16.95
CA SER A 21 1.43 11.48 -16.24
C SER A 21 -0.02 11.11 -15.95
N PHE A 22 -0.50 11.50 -14.77
CA PHE A 22 -1.89 11.27 -14.36
C PHE A 22 -2.86 12.09 -15.22
N THR A 23 -3.92 11.45 -15.70
CA THR A 23 -4.99 12.06 -16.51
C THR A 23 -6.30 12.17 -15.75
N ASN A 24 -6.44 11.46 -14.63
CA ASN A 24 -7.63 11.48 -13.80
C ASN A 24 -7.26 11.39 -12.32
N ARG A 25 -7.20 12.55 -11.67
CA ARG A 25 -6.74 12.70 -10.29
C ARG A 25 -7.91 12.80 -9.32
N ARG A 26 -7.67 12.41 -8.07
CA ARG A 26 -8.56 12.64 -6.94
C ARG A 26 -7.83 13.44 -5.88
N THR A 27 -8.42 14.54 -5.43
CA THR A 27 -7.92 15.36 -4.31
C THR A 27 -7.89 14.52 -3.04
N PHE A 28 -6.88 14.71 -2.20
CA PHE A 28 -6.86 14.12 -0.86
C PHE A 28 -7.91 14.82 0.01
N ALA A 29 -8.79 14.04 0.62
CA ALA A 29 -9.87 14.53 1.46
C ALA A 29 -9.97 13.65 2.70
N PRO A 30 -9.23 13.97 3.78
CA PRO A 30 -9.15 13.11 4.96
C PRO A 30 -10.54 12.87 5.54
N ILE A 31 -10.83 11.60 5.82
CA ILE A 31 -12.10 11.13 6.39
C ILE A 31 -12.04 11.19 7.91
N ASN A 32 -10.90 10.80 8.48
CA ASN A 32 -10.69 10.80 9.93
C ASN A 32 -9.20 10.93 10.29
N THR A 33 -8.95 11.06 11.58
CA THR A 33 -7.65 11.06 12.24
C THR A 33 -7.57 9.85 13.17
N PHE A 34 -6.45 9.14 13.17
CA PHE A 34 -6.26 8.00 14.08
C PHE A 34 -6.18 8.45 15.53
N SER A 35 -6.71 7.62 16.44
CA SER A 35 -6.52 7.82 17.87
C SER A 35 -5.08 7.55 18.29
N HIS A 36 -4.69 8.09 19.45
CA HIS A 36 -3.36 7.88 20.00
C HIS A 36 -3.12 6.41 20.34
N GLU A 37 -4.16 5.69 20.76
CA GLU A 37 -4.11 4.26 21.07
C GLU A 37 -3.76 3.43 19.83
N ILE A 38 -4.43 3.65 18.69
CA ILE A 38 -4.13 2.95 17.44
C ILE A 38 -2.69 3.25 16.98
N ILE A 39 -2.28 4.52 17.03
CA ILE A 39 -0.91 4.91 16.65
C ILE A 39 0.12 4.19 17.53
N GLU A 40 -0.14 4.08 18.84
CA GLU A 40 0.74 3.41 19.79
C GLU A 40 0.83 1.90 19.57
N GLU A 41 -0.30 1.24 19.34
CA GLU A 41 -0.36 -0.20 19.04
C GLU A 41 0.38 -0.54 17.73
N VAL A 42 0.11 0.23 16.68
CA VAL A 42 0.79 0.06 15.38
C VAL A 42 2.28 0.41 15.47
N PHE A 43 2.65 1.38 16.32
CA PHE A 43 4.05 1.69 16.60
C PHE A 43 4.77 0.50 17.24
N ASP A 44 4.19 -0.07 18.30
CA ASP A 44 4.79 -1.17 19.04
C ASP A 44 4.98 -2.38 18.13
N PHE A 45 3.97 -2.70 17.29
CA PHE A 45 4.06 -3.73 16.26
C PHE A 45 5.18 -3.45 15.24
N ALA A 46 5.18 -2.28 14.60
CA ALA A 46 6.17 -1.96 13.58
C ALA A 46 7.59 -1.89 14.14
N TYR A 47 7.76 -1.46 15.40
CA TYR A 47 9.05 -1.45 16.08
C TYR A 47 9.57 -2.88 16.31
N GLY A 48 8.74 -3.78 16.84
CA GLY A 48 9.11 -5.18 17.06
C GLY A 48 9.53 -5.87 15.77
N MET A 49 8.77 -5.67 14.70
CA MET A 49 9.04 -6.20 13.36
C MET A 49 10.34 -5.67 12.71
N SER A 50 10.86 -4.52 13.15
CA SER A 50 12.01 -3.86 12.52
C SER A 50 13.24 -3.77 13.43
N PHE A 51 13.22 -2.86 14.39
CA PHE A 51 14.35 -2.59 15.30
C PHE A 51 14.41 -3.57 16.47
N GLY A 52 13.26 -4.11 16.89
CA GLY A 52 13.15 -5.11 17.96
C GLY A 52 13.63 -6.51 17.57
N ARG A 53 13.60 -6.83 16.25
CA ARG A 53 13.92 -8.17 15.69
C ARG A 53 13.04 -9.29 16.24
N GLU A 54 11.81 -8.96 16.59
CA GLU A 54 10.82 -9.89 17.15
C GLU A 54 9.99 -10.58 16.04
N GLY A 55 10.20 -10.21 14.76
CA GLY A 55 9.65 -10.90 13.59
C GLY A 55 10.63 -10.99 12.41
N HIS A 56 10.47 -12.01 11.56
CA HIS A 56 11.28 -12.22 10.36
C HIS A 56 10.59 -11.63 9.11
N HIS A 57 11.20 -10.61 8.49
CA HIS A 57 10.75 -10.10 7.19
C HIS A 57 11.42 -10.84 6.03
N ARG A 58 10.68 -11.02 4.93
CA ARG A 58 11.28 -11.22 3.60
C ARG A 58 12.24 -10.07 3.32
N ASN A 59 13.54 -10.38 3.31
CA ASN A 59 14.60 -9.38 3.11
C ASN A 59 14.60 -8.76 1.70
N HIS A 60 13.82 -9.29 0.76
CA HIS A 60 13.73 -8.83 -0.64
C HIS A 60 12.26 -8.67 -1.06
N ARG A 61 11.95 -7.60 -1.81
CA ARG A 61 10.76 -7.56 -2.68
C ARG A 61 10.98 -8.55 -3.83
N THR A 62 9.93 -9.21 -4.29
CA THR A 62 9.99 -10.03 -5.51
C THR A 62 10.51 -9.14 -6.67
N GLY A 63 11.66 -9.46 -7.26
CA GLY A 63 12.26 -8.65 -8.33
C GLY A 63 13.12 -7.43 -7.92
N GLY A 64 13.34 -7.17 -6.62
CA GLY A 64 14.15 -6.05 -6.13
C GLY A 64 15.60 -6.40 -5.74
N ASN A 65 16.57 -5.55 -6.09
CA ASN A 65 18.01 -5.78 -5.84
C ASN A 65 18.55 -5.24 -4.48
N ASN A 66 17.73 -4.59 -3.64
CA ASN A 66 18.20 -3.92 -2.41
C ASN A 66 17.70 -4.61 -1.15
N ARG A 67 18.60 -4.84 -0.19
CA ARG A 67 18.27 -5.23 1.19
C ARG A 67 17.75 -4.00 1.96
N ARG A 68 16.48 -4.03 2.36
CA ARG A 68 15.85 -2.95 3.14
C ARG A 68 16.51 -2.79 4.51
N ARG A 69 16.68 -1.54 4.97
CA ARG A 69 17.19 -1.21 6.31
C ARG A 69 16.04 -1.26 7.32
N ASN A 70 16.34 -1.40 8.62
CA ASN A 70 15.27 -1.47 9.63
C ASN A 70 14.39 -0.21 9.65
N GLY A 71 14.94 0.98 9.40
CA GLY A 71 14.15 2.19 9.26
C GLY A 71 13.17 2.18 8.08
N GLU A 72 13.54 1.55 6.96
CA GLU A 72 12.64 1.36 5.82
C GLU A 72 11.58 0.30 6.13
N ILE A 73 11.97 -0.80 6.77
CA ILE A 73 11.05 -1.84 7.24
C ILE A 73 10.03 -1.26 8.20
N PHE A 74 10.46 -0.50 9.22
CA PHE A 74 9.57 0.19 10.16
C PHE A 74 8.58 1.08 9.40
N ALA A 75 9.06 1.93 8.48
CA ALA A 75 8.22 2.85 7.75
C ALA A 75 7.15 2.13 6.91
N ASP A 76 7.55 1.10 6.17
CA ASP A 76 6.65 0.31 5.33
C ASP A 76 5.62 -0.45 6.19
N THR A 77 6.07 -1.11 7.28
CA THR A 77 5.21 -1.89 8.18
C THR A 77 4.20 -1.01 8.91
N PHE A 78 4.65 0.09 9.50
CA PHE A 78 3.79 1.06 10.20
C PHE A 78 2.74 1.66 9.25
N GLN A 79 3.17 2.08 8.05
CA GLN A 79 2.28 2.65 7.04
C GLN A 79 1.25 1.63 6.52
N GLY A 80 1.66 0.38 6.29
CA GLY A 80 0.78 -0.69 5.86
C GLY A 80 -0.30 -0.98 6.91
N LYS A 81 0.14 -1.17 8.16
CA LYS A 81 -0.77 -1.50 9.26
C LYS A 81 -1.73 -0.36 9.58
N LEU A 82 -1.29 0.91 9.58
CA LEU A 82 -2.22 2.04 9.71
C LEU A 82 -3.30 2.03 8.60
N ALA A 83 -2.95 1.68 7.36
CA ALA A 83 -3.94 1.62 6.29
C ALA A 83 -4.97 0.50 6.49
N GLU A 84 -4.58 -0.64 7.08
CA GLU A 84 -5.52 -1.67 7.50
C GLU A 84 -6.48 -1.12 8.57
N PHE A 85 -5.96 -0.45 9.61
CA PHE A 85 -6.79 0.18 10.65
C PHE A 85 -7.74 1.24 10.08
N ALA A 86 -7.33 2.05 9.10
CA ALA A 86 -8.21 3.01 8.44
C ALA A 86 -9.41 2.34 7.78
N LEU A 87 -9.20 1.21 7.09
CA LEU A 87 -10.30 0.48 6.47
C LEU A 87 -11.18 -0.20 7.52
N TRP A 88 -10.58 -0.74 8.58
CA TRP A 88 -11.29 -1.35 9.71
C TRP A 88 -12.23 -0.36 10.40
N GLU A 89 -11.77 0.86 10.72
CA GLU A 89 -12.61 1.92 11.29
C GLU A 89 -13.79 2.24 10.37
N VAL A 90 -13.53 2.45 9.07
CA VAL A 90 -14.58 2.75 8.08
C VAL A 90 -15.60 1.61 7.96
N PHE A 91 -15.16 0.35 8.01
CA PHE A 91 -16.07 -0.80 8.00
C PHE A 91 -16.93 -0.87 9.26
N ASN A 92 -16.34 -0.72 10.45
CA ASN A 92 -17.08 -0.75 11.71
C ASN A 92 -18.07 0.39 11.86
N ASP A 93 -17.69 1.62 11.48
CA ASP A 93 -18.58 2.78 11.45
C ASP A 93 -19.78 2.58 10.52
N ASN A 94 -19.62 1.67 9.55
CA ASN A 94 -20.65 1.25 8.62
C ASN A 94 -21.24 -0.13 8.96
N GLY A 95 -21.06 -0.64 10.17
CA GLY A 95 -21.67 -1.90 10.62
C GLY A 95 -21.19 -3.16 9.88
N ILE A 96 -20.09 -3.07 9.11
CA ILE A 96 -19.40 -4.23 8.55
C ILE A 96 -18.41 -4.70 9.60
N LEU A 97 -18.81 -5.69 10.40
CA LEU A 97 -18.01 -6.21 11.51
C LEU A 97 -16.94 -7.16 10.99
N VAL A 98 -15.73 -6.64 10.84
CA VAL A 98 -14.52 -7.41 10.53
C VAL A 98 -13.62 -7.53 11.76
N PRO A 99 -12.80 -8.58 11.89
CA PRO A 99 -11.78 -8.66 12.92
C PRO A 99 -10.88 -7.41 12.90
N MET A 100 -10.41 -7.02 14.08
CA MET A 100 -9.38 -6.00 14.18
C MET A 100 -8.10 -6.45 13.45
N PRO A 101 -7.37 -5.55 12.77
CA PRO A 101 -6.13 -5.92 12.11
C PRO A 101 -5.17 -6.59 13.08
N ASP A 102 -4.57 -7.69 12.63
CA ASP A 102 -3.69 -8.49 13.47
C ASP A 102 -2.39 -7.74 13.79
N LEU A 103 -2.00 -7.79 15.07
CA LEU A 103 -0.78 -7.22 15.63
C LEU A 103 0.10 -8.31 16.26
N GLU A 104 -0.24 -9.58 16.09
CA GLU A 104 0.61 -10.69 16.49
C GLU A 104 1.86 -10.77 15.59
N MET A 105 3.01 -11.03 16.21
CA MET A 105 4.28 -11.20 15.52
C MET A 105 4.51 -12.70 15.30
N TYR A 106 4.05 -13.23 14.18
CA TYR A 106 4.26 -14.64 13.83
C TYR A 106 5.65 -14.90 13.24
N ASP A 107 6.18 -16.10 13.53
CA ASP A 107 7.32 -16.68 12.80
C ASP A 107 6.92 -17.03 11.35
N GLU A 108 7.89 -17.03 10.42
CA GLU A 108 7.67 -17.34 9.00
C GLU A 108 6.85 -18.63 8.80
N GLY A 109 5.66 -18.53 8.21
CA GLY A 109 4.87 -19.69 7.79
C GLY A 109 3.35 -19.54 7.87
N VAL A 110 2.85 -18.53 8.59
CA VAL A 110 1.41 -18.22 8.69
C VAL A 110 1.18 -16.82 8.14
N TRP A 111 1.13 -16.70 6.82
CA TRP A 111 0.68 -15.46 6.20
C TRP A 111 -0.82 -15.56 6.04
N ASP A 112 -1.55 -14.74 6.79
CA ASP A 112 -2.97 -14.62 6.63
C ASP A 112 -3.28 -14.13 5.21
N SER A 113 -4.21 -14.81 4.57
CA SER A 113 -4.32 -14.82 3.12
C SER A 113 -4.80 -13.53 2.49
N SER A 114 -5.33 -12.62 3.30
CA SER A 114 -5.87 -11.33 2.90
C SER A 114 -5.95 -10.42 4.10
N ASP A 115 -5.85 -9.11 3.88
CA ASP A 115 -5.89 -8.12 4.97
C ASP A 115 -7.25 -8.14 5.70
N PHE A 116 -8.34 -8.37 4.97
CA PHE A 116 -9.65 -8.65 5.56
C PHE A 116 -10.37 -9.77 4.81
N GLU A 117 -11.12 -10.58 5.55
CA GLU A 117 -12.12 -11.49 5.01
C GLU A 117 -13.49 -11.22 5.66
N TYR A 118 -14.52 -11.02 4.83
CA TYR A 118 -15.90 -10.82 5.29
C TYR A 118 -16.86 -11.62 4.41
N MET A 119 -17.62 -12.54 5.00
CA MET A 119 -18.57 -13.42 4.29
C MET A 119 -17.96 -14.10 3.05
N GLY A 120 -16.74 -14.63 3.19
CA GLY A 120 -15.97 -15.27 2.10
C GLY A 120 -15.41 -14.31 1.05
N ARG A 121 -15.47 -12.99 1.29
CA ARG A 121 -14.87 -11.97 0.44
C ARG A 121 -13.54 -11.48 1.02
N LYS A 122 -12.47 -11.86 0.33
CA LYS A 122 -11.10 -11.39 0.59
C LYS A 122 -10.84 -10.00 0.03
N ILE A 123 -10.32 -9.10 0.85
CA ILE A 123 -10.06 -7.70 0.54
C ILE A 123 -8.58 -7.42 0.80
N ALA A 124 -7.91 -6.84 -0.19
CA ALA A 124 -6.54 -6.36 -0.06
C ALA A 124 -6.53 -4.85 0.16
N VAL A 125 -5.65 -4.37 1.03
CA VAL A 125 -5.40 -2.97 1.32
C VAL A 125 -4.07 -2.57 0.70
N LYS A 126 -4.07 -1.44 0.00
CA LYS A 126 -2.86 -0.82 -0.54
C LYS A 126 -2.77 0.59 -0.02
N SER A 127 -1.62 0.95 0.52
CA SER A 127 -1.39 2.27 1.09
C SER A 127 -0.46 3.12 0.21
N THR A 128 -0.67 4.43 0.23
CA THR A 128 0.24 5.39 -0.41
C THR A 128 0.19 6.74 0.29
N LYS A 129 0.97 7.71 -0.21
CA LYS A 129 1.00 9.10 0.28
C LYS A 129 -0.32 9.82 -0.03
N SER A 130 -0.69 10.86 0.70
CA SER A 130 -1.87 11.69 0.40
C SER A 130 -1.95 12.20 -1.03
N PHE A 131 -0.81 12.55 -1.64
CA PHE A 131 -0.77 12.95 -3.05
C PHE A 131 -0.75 11.80 -4.06
N GLY A 132 -0.66 10.55 -3.62
CA GLY A 132 -0.67 9.35 -4.45
C GLY A 132 -1.93 9.28 -5.31
N GLN A 133 -1.78 8.86 -6.58
CA GLN A 133 -2.87 8.85 -7.57
C GLN A 133 -3.06 7.49 -8.23
N LEU A 134 -2.37 6.45 -7.77
CA LEU A 134 -2.42 5.11 -8.35
C LEU A 134 -2.62 4.07 -7.26
N LEU A 135 -3.54 3.14 -7.50
CA LEU A 135 -3.49 1.81 -6.93
C LEU A 135 -2.59 0.98 -7.86
N LEU A 136 -1.49 0.46 -7.30
CA LEU A 136 -0.48 -0.31 -8.02
C LEU A 136 -0.49 -1.76 -7.55
N LEU A 137 -0.37 -2.69 -8.49
CA LEU A 137 -0.16 -4.11 -8.25
C LEU A 137 1.03 -4.59 -9.08
N GLU A 138 2.04 -5.17 -8.44
CA GLU A 138 3.25 -5.67 -9.10
C GLU A 138 2.87 -6.77 -10.10
N ALA A 139 3.17 -6.58 -11.38
CA ALA A 139 2.60 -7.41 -12.43
C ALA A 139 3.04 -8.88 -12.37
N GLU A 140 4.22 -9.14 -11.82
CA GLU A 140 4.77 -10.49 -11.65
C GLU A 140 4.05 -11.32 -10.57
N ASP A 141 3.25 -10.67 -9.73
CA ASP A 141 2.51 -11.33 -8.64
C ASP A 141 1.09 -11.78 -9.07
N TRP A 142 0.65 -11.48 -10.29
CA TRP A 142 -0.72 -11.75 -10.74
C TRP A 142 -0.75 -12.51 -12.06
N ASN A 143 -1.57 -13.56 -12.14
CA ASN A 143 -1.82 -14.26 -13.39
C ASN A 143 -2.93 -13.57 -14.22
N GLU A 144 -3.19 -14.07 -15.43
CA GLU A 144 -4.20 -13.52 -16.34
C GLU A 144 -5.63 -13.54 -15.78
N GLU A 145 -5.89 -14.44 -14.83
CA GLU A 145 -7.16 -14.52 -14.10
C GLU A 145 -7.22 -13.60 -12.88
N GLY A 146 -6.21 -12.77 -12.63
CA GLY A 146 -6.16 -11.89 -11.46
C GLY A 146 -6.08 -12.68 -10.14
N LEU A 147 -5.47 -13.87 -10.16
CA LEU A 147 -5.11 -14.64 -8.97
C LEU A 147 -3.69 -14.28 -8.54
N TYR A 148 -3.47 -14.22 -7.24
CA TYR A 148 -2.18 -13.90 -6.65
C TYR A 148 -1.25 -15.11 -6.73
N ILE A 149 -0.23 -15.01 -7.59
CA ILE A 149 0.71 -16.09 -7.93
C ILE A 149 1.39 -16.70 -6.69
N PRO A 150 1.87 -15.91 -5.71
CA PRO A 150 2.54 -16.46 -4.54
C PRO A 150 1.67 -17.37 -3.66
N ASN A 151 0.34 -17.25 -3.74
CA ASN A 151 -0.62 -18.06 -2.98
C ASN A 151 -1.33 -19.10 -3.86
N LEU A 152 -0.86 -19.38 -5.07
CA LEU A 152 -1.48 -20.42 -5.89
C LEU A 152 -1.41 -21.77 -5.17
N ASN A 153 -2.54 -22.49 -5.17
CA ASN A 153 -2.73 -23.77 -4.50
C ASN A 153 -2.78 -23.70 -2.95
N THR A 154 -3.05 -22.52 -2.37
CA THR A 154 -3.21 -22.37 -0.91
C THR A 154 -4.61 -21.90 -0.49
N ASP A 155 -5.61 -21.98 -1.38
CA ASP A 155 -6.99 -21.47 -1.22
C ASP A 155 -7.07 -19.95 -0.93
N ASN A 156 -5.97 -19.26 -1.19
CA ASN A 156 -5.61 -17.94 -0.71
C ASN A 156 -5.09 -17.02 -1.83
N GLU A 157 -5.24 -17.45 -3.08
CA GLU A 157 -4.88 -16.71 -4.28
C GLU A 157 -5.95 -15.68 -4.71
N LEU A 158 -7.19 -15.85 -4.26
CA LEU A 158 -8.34 -15.10 -4.77
C LEU A 158 -8.66 -13.88 -3.89
N TYR A 159 -8.36 -12.69 -4.42
CA TYR A 159 -8.87 -11.44 -3.86
C TYR A 159 -10.10 -10.96 -4.64
N HIS A 160 -11.10 -10.46 -3.92
CA HIS A 160 -12.32 -9.92 -4.51
C HIS A 160 -12.21 -8.42 -4.73
N TYR A 161 -11.59 -7.73 -3.79
CA TYR A 161 -11.50 -6.27 -3.75
C TYR A 161 -10.09 -5.82 -3.38
N PHE A 162 -9.70 -4.67 -3.93
CA PHE A 162 -8.45 -3.98 -3.64
C PHE A 162 -8.79 -2.54 -3.28
N VAL A 163 -8.48 -2.12 -2.07
CA VAL A 163 -8.79 -0.80 -1.54
C VAL A 163 -7.51 0.04 -1.50
N LEU A 164 -7.57 1.25 -2.07
CA LEU A 164 -6.50 2.22 -1.92
C LEU A 164 -6.78 3.08 -0.69
N VAL A 165 -5.80 3.22 0.19
CA VAL A 165 -5.81 4.14 1.33
C VAL A 165 -4.65 5.11 1.15
N ARG A 166 -4.87 6.40 1.43
CA ARG A 166 -3.80 7.40 1.46
C ARG A 166 -3.65 7.94 2.87
N LEU A 167 -2.41 8.08 3.33
CA LEU A 167 -2.10 8.60 4.67
C LEU A 167 -1.32 9.91 4.58
N GLU A 168 -1.54 10.78 5.57
CA GLU A 168 -0.76 11.98 5.83
C GLU A 168 -0.56 12.17 7.35
N PRO A 169 0.67 12.33 7.85
CA PRO A 169 1.94 12.31 7.12
C PRO A 169 2.33 10.89 6.63
N TYR A 170 3.34 10.82 5.77
CA TYR A 170 3.91 9.55 5.32
C TYR A 170 5.12 9.17 6.17
N THR A 171 5.09 7.99 6.79
CA THR A 171 6.11 7.58 7.80
C THR A 171 7.53 7.61 7.25
N ALA A 172 7.74 7.19 6.00
CA ALA A 172 9.07 7.23 5.40
C ALA A 172 9.61 8.67 5.27
N ASP A 173 8.76 9.68 5.09
CA ASP A 173 9.19 11.07 4.97
C ASP A 173 9.59 11.63 6.35
N ILE A 174 8.85 11.28 7.42
CA ILE A 174 9.22 11.59 8.81
C ILE A 174 10.60 11.00 9.13
N LEU A 175 10.79 9.71 8.85
CA LEU A 175 12.05 9.03 9.14
C LEU A 175 13.22 9.54 8.29
N ARG A 176 13.00 9.92 7.03
CA ARG A 176 14.05 10.54 6.19
C ARG A 176 14.43 11.92 6.73
N GLY A 177 13.45 12.74 7.14
CA GLY A 177 13.68 14.04 7.75
C GLY A 177 14.55 13.96 9.01
N ASN A 178 14.45 12.85 9.74
CA ASN A 178 15.21 12.58 10.97
C ASN A 178 16.43 11.66 10.76
N ARG A 179 16.78 11.33 9.51
CA ARG A 179 17.89 10.40 9.15
C ARG A 179 17.77 9.00 9.77
N LEU A 180 16.57 8.56 10.11
CA LEU A 180 16.29 7.24 10.69
C LEU A 180 15.95 6.20 9.63
N TYR A 181 15.46 6.61 8.45
CA TYR A 181 15.02 5.71 7.39
C TYR A 181 16.13 4.75 6.88
N PHE A 182 17.38 5.19 6.95
CA PHE A 182 18.54 4.42 6.46
C PHE A 182 19.29 3.68 7.59
N ASN A 183 18.77 3.69 8.82
CA ASN A 183 19.44 3.11 9.98
C ASN A 183 18.93 1.70 10.28
N ASP A 184 19.81 0.86 10.83
CA ASP A 184 19.46 -0.46 11.36
C ASP A 184 19.24 -0.46 12.88
N THR A 185 19.58 0.64 13.54
CA THR A 185 19.40 0.84 14.99
C THR A 185 18.71 2.17 15.24
N CYS A 186 17.82 2.18 16.24
CA CYS A 186 17.14 3.37 16.71
C CYS A 186 16.81 3.19 18.19
N ASP A 187 16.87 4.26 18.97
CA ASP A 187 16.32 4.26 20.33
C ASP A 187 14.79 4.25 20.25
N ARG A 188 14.16 3.32 20.98
CA ARG A 188 12.71 3.12 20.94
C ARG A 188 11.94 4.34 21.40
N ASN A 189 12.36 4.93 22.52
CA ASN A 189 11.65 6.06 23.14
C ASN A 189 11.74 7.29 22.25
N THR A 190 12.92 7.57 21.69
CA THR A 190 13.14 8.67 20.73
C THR A 190 12.25 8.51 19.49
N LEU A 191 12.17 7.29 18.91
CA LEU A 191 11.30 7.05 17.76
C LEU A 191 9.83 7.15 18.14
N LYS A 192 9.44 6.64 19.32
CA LYS A 192 8.07 6.72 19.82
C LYS A 192 7.65 8.17 19.97
N GLU A 193 8.42 8.98 20.69
CA GLU A 193 8.16 10.42 20.84
C GLU A 193 8.02 11.12 19.48
N LEU A 194 8.88 10.80 18.52
CA LEU A 194 8.81 11.38 17.18
C LEU A 194 7.51 11.03 16.45
N ILE A 195 7.08 9.76 16.53
CA ILE A 195 5.86 9.27 15.86
C ILE A 195 4.59 9.76 16.58
N MET A 196 4.54 9.68 17.91
CA MET A 196 3.37 10.12 18.69
C MET A 196 3.15 11.63 18.64
N ALA A 197 4.16 12.42 18.26
CA ALA A 197 4.03 13.85 18.02
C ALA A 197 3.31 14.21 16.71
N GLN A 198 3.05 13.22 15.84
CA GLN A 198 2.38 13.44 14.56
C GLN A 198 0.88 13.19 14.68
N GLU A 199 0.10 13.92 13.87
CA GLU A 199 -1.31 13.65 13.66
C GLU A 199 -1.48 12.89 12.33
N PHE A 200 -1.80 11.60 12.40
CA PHE A 200 -2.01 10.77 11.22
C PHE A 200 -3.48 10.80 10.78
N THR A 201 -3.70 11.24 9.55
CA THR A 201 -5.00 11.32 8.88
C THR A 201 -5.01 10.44 7.65
N TYR A 202 -6.20 10.05 7.20
CA TYR A 202 -6.34 9.16 6.06
C TYR A 202 -7.54 9.48 5.18
N ASP A 203 -7.45 9.09 3.92
CA ASP A 203 -8.60 8.95 3.05
C ASP A 203 -8.60 7.64 2.26
N ILE A 204 -9.75 7.33 1.67
CA ILE A 204 -9.94 6.14 0.84
C ILE A 204 -10.42 6.61 -0.53
N PRO A 205 -9.51 6.76 -1.52
CA PRO A 205 -9.89 7.17 -2.87
C PRO A 205 -10.85 6.22 -3.54
N GLY A 206 -10.92 4.98 -3.06
CA GLY A 206 -11.88 3.98 -3.51
C GLY A 206 -11.27 2.59 -3.59
N TYR A 207 -11.97 1.73 -4.30
CA TYR A 207 -11.58 0.35 -4.50
C TYR A 207 -11.68 -0.06 -5.98
N MET A 208 -11.08 -1.20 -6.30
CA MET A 208 -11.33 -1.93 -7.53
C MET A 208 -11.65 -3.39 -7.22
N THR A 209 -12.37 -4.04 -8.12
CA THR A 209 -12.71 -5.47 -8.05
C THR A 209 -11.67 -6.32 -8.77
N ARG A 210 -11.67 -7.63 -8.53
CA ARG A 210 -10.92 -8.59 -9.37
C ARG A 210 -11.21 -8.44 -10.87
N ASN A 211 -12.47 -8.23 -11.23
CA ASN A 211 -12.85 -8.05 -12.64
C ASN A 211 -12.21 -6.79 -13.23
N ASN A 212 -12.00 -5.74 -12.42
CA ASN A 212 -11.23 -4.60 -12.86
C ASN A 212 -9.77 -5.00 -13.11
N LEU A 213 -9.13 -5.74 -12.19
CA LEU A 213 -7.75 -6.22 -12.39
C LEU A 213 -7.60 -7.04 -13.68
N VAL A 214 -8.47 -8.02 -13.92
CA VAL A 214 -8.46 -8.81 -15.17
C VAL A 214 -8.54 -7.89 -16.40
N GLN A 215 -9.42 -6.89 -16.38
CA GLN A 215 -9.50 -5.91 -17.47
C GLN A 215 -8.26 -5.03 -17.62
N LEU A 216 -7.53 -4.74 -16.53
CA LEU A 216 -6.26 -4.02 -16.58
C LEU A 216 -5.20 -4.87 -17.27
N ILE A 217 -5.14 -6.17 -16.96
CA ILE A 217 -4.23 -7.14 -17.55
C ILE A 217 -4.51 -7.29 -19.05
N GLU A 218 -5.75 -7.64 -19.41
CA GLU A 218 -6.19 -7.86 -20.80
C GLU A 218 -5.94 -6.65 -21.71
N ARG A 219 -6.04 -5.44 -21.16
CA ARG A 219 -5.94 -4.20 -21.91
C ARG A 219 -4.60 -3.47 -21.72
N ASP A 220 -3.61 -4.14 -21.13
CA ASP A 220 -2.25 -3.62 -20.94
C ASP A 220 -2.22 -2.24 -20.26
N TYR A 221 -2.97 -2.10 -19.15
CA TYR A 221 -2.86 -0.95 -18.25
C TYR A 221 -1.66 -1.14 -17.32
N PHE A 222 -0.49 -1.09 -17.92
CA PHE A 222 0.79 -1.44 -17.32
C PHE A 222 1.79 -0.27 -17.36
N ILE A 223 2.60 -0.16 -16.31
CA ILE A 223 3.76 0.73 -16.25
C ILE A 223 5.00 -0.15 -16.13
N PRO A 224 5.93 -0.11 -17.10
CA PRO A 224 7.12 -0.95 -17.06
C PRO A 224 8.10 -0.50 -15.98
N GLN A 225 8.86 -1.47 -15.45
CA GLN A 225 9.99 -1.20 -14.57
C GLN A 225 10.95 -0.19 -15.23
N GLY A 226 11.43 0.76 -14.43
CA GLY A 226 12.36 1.79 -14.90
C GLY A 226 11.73 2.97 -15.62
N ALA A 227 10.42 2.95 -15.92
CA ALA A 227 9.68 4.15 -16.32
C ALA A 227 9.56 5.15 -15.16
N TYR A 228 9.12 6.38 -15.45
CA TYR A 228 8.99 7.44 -14.46
C TYR A 228 7.54 7.92 -14.32
N LEU A 229 7.12 8.23 -13.09
CA LEU A 229 5.84 8.87 -12.81
C LEU A 229 5.98 10.40 -12.74
N ASN A 230 5.14 11.10 -13.50
CA ASN A 230 5.03 12.55 -13.69
C ASN A 230 6.27 13.28 -14.24
N ARG A 231 7.47 12.97 -13.76
CA ARG A 231 8.73 13.61 -14.19
C ARG A 231 9.92 12.69 -13.94
N ILE A 232 10.97 12.85 -14.72
CA ILE A 232 12.26 12.19 -14.48
C ILE A 232 12.82 12.64 -13.13
N GLY A 233 13.16 11.67 -12.28
CA GLY A 233 13.70 11.92 -10.95
C GLY A 233 13.85 10.63 -10.16
N ARG A 234 14.82 10.61 -9.25
CA ARG A 234 15.20 9.40 -8.48
C ARG A 234 14.02 8.75 -7.75
N ASN A 235 13.13 9.55 -7.17
CA ASN A 235 11.98 9.07 -6.39
C ASN A 235 10.74 8.74 -7.24
N ASN A 236 10.81 8.97 -8.55
CA ASN A 236 9.69 8.77 -9.47
C ASN A 236 9.88 7.58 -10.39
N ARG A 237 11.05 6.93 -10.33
CA ARG A 237 11.36 5.77 -11.15
C ARG A 237 10.65 4.53 -10.57
N MET A 238 9.94 3.81 -11.41
CA MET A 238 9.29 2.55 -11.06
C MET A 238 10.36 1.49 -10.77
N ASP A 239 10.27 0.88 -9.60
CA ASP A 239 11.13 -0.21 -9.12
C ASP A 239 10.70 -1.57 -9.67
N ALA A 240 9.41 -1.76 -9.93
CA ALA A 240 8.83 -2.95 -10.54
C ALA A 240 7.83 -2.58 -11.66
N GLY A 241 7.56 -3.55 -12.54
CA GLY A 241 6.45 -3.46 -13.48
C GLY A 241 5.13 -3.56 -12.74
N ASN A 242 4.17 -2.67 -12.99
CA ASN A 242 2.92 -2.63 -12.25
C ASN A 242 1.70 -2.48 -13.16
N TYR A 243 0.65 -3.24 -12.87
CA TYR A 243 -0.71 -2.86 -13.28
C TYR A 243 -1.18 -1.68 -12.44
N TYR A 244 -1.96 -0.79 -13.04
CA TYR A 244 -2.39 0.43 -12.36
C TYR A 244 -3.86 0.76 -12.58
N MET A 245 -4.47 1.34 -11.54
CA MET A 245 -5.72 2.09 -11.64
C MET A 245 -5.52 3.49 -11.05
N GLN A 246 -5.96 4.52 -11.78
CA GLN A 246 -5.90 5.89 -11.27
C GLN A 246 -6.94 6.11 -10.16
N ALA A 247 -6.59 6.91 -9.15
CA ALA A 247 -7.46 7.22 -8.02
C ALA A 247 -8.81 7.80 -8.45
N GLY A 248 -8.84 8.63 -9.50
CA GLY A 248 -10.10 9.16 -10.06
C GLY A 248 -10.93 8.13 -10.85
N ASN A 249 -10.42 6.91 -11.05
CA ASN A 249 -11.12 5.81 -11.72
C ASN A 249 -11.56 4.68 -10.77
N LEU A 250 -11.19 4.74 -9.49
CA LEU A 250 -11.63 3.78 -8.49
C LEU A 250 -13.13 3.95 -8.20
N HIS A 251 -13.78 2.84 -7.83
CA HIS A 251 -15.15 2.86 -7.34
C HIS A 251 -15.20 3.51 -5.95
N HIS A 252 -16.25 4.29 -5.66
CA HIS A 252 -16.41 4.92 -4.35
C HIS A 252 -16.53 3.89 -3.24
N ILE A 253 -15.92 4.14 -2.07
CA ILE A 253 -15.89 3.18 -0.96
C ILE A 253 -17.29 2.77 -0.48
N ASP A 254 -18.27 3.68 -0.51
CA ASP A 254 -19.68 3.38 -0.19
C ASP A 254 -20.23 2.23 -1.02
N GLY A 255 -19.83 2.14 -2.30
CA GLY A 255 -20.25 1.04 -3.17
C GLY A 255 -19.63 -0.30 -2.79
N LEU A 256 -18.52 -0.36 -2.05
CA LEU A 256 -18.02 -1.61 -1.47
C LEU A 256 -18.83 -1.95 -0.23
N ILE A 257 -19.08 -0.97 0.65
CA ILE A 257 -19.87 -1.13 1.87
C ILE A 257 -21.26 -1.69 1.54
N GLU A 258 -21.96 -1.09 0.57
CA GLU A 258 -23.27 -1.58 0.10
C GLU A 258 -23.22 -3.02 -0.42
N ARG A 259 -22.17 -3.37 -1.18
CA ARG A 259 -21.99 -4.73 -1.70
C ARG A 259 -21.73 -5.74 -0.60
N LEU A 260 -20.97 -5.38 0.42
CA LEU A 260 -20.67 -6.26 1.55
C LEU A 260 -21.92 -6.47 2.42
N ARG A 261 -22.67 -5.40 2.74
CA ARG A 261 -23.95 -5.51 3.48
C ARG A 261 -24.97 -6.40 2.76
N ALA A 262 -24.98 -6.37 1.43
CA ALA A 262 -25.89 -7.21 0.64
C ALA A 262 -25.55 -8.71 0.65
N LEU A 263 -24.48 -9.14 1.32
CA LEU A 263 -24.11 -10.54 1.51
C LEU A 263 -24.72 -11.16 2.78
N GLU A 264 -25.21 -10.32 3.72
CA GLU A 264 -25.95 -10.75 4.91
C GLU A 264 -27.36 -11.23 4.55
#